data_AF-A0A224XN88-F1
#
_entry.id   AF-A0A224XN88-F1
#
_cell.length_a   1.000
_cell.length_b   1.000
_cell.length_c   1.000
_cell.angle_alpha   90.00
_cell.angle_beta   90.00
_cell.angle_gamma   90.00
#
_symmetry.space_group_name_H-M   'P 1'
#
loop_
_entity.id
_entity.type
_entity.pdbx_description
1 polymer ?
#
loop_
_entity_poly.entity_id
_entity_poly.type
_entity_poly.pdbx_seq_one_letter_code
_entity_poly.pdbx_strand_id
1 'polypeptide(L)'
;VIDFQGYLNSNNSFIVKELSIIDVDQPTNLKHWLFKPPNQFHGNPNSPTNAWIYKNLHGIKWQDGSTDYAELENILKTSTRSYTFLFAKGYEKCIYLEQIIGREVFNLQDFGCPSLKCLPSLYITKCDYHNGVKYNCSLKFAKKLSWWLHQNRSNVDFNNAKVREKTYNHWRGVLNPEILAFHGFIHSGKFHTIKCVYCNAEFDENITECPCNMHKLYNANCMWFIKQNIY
;
A
#
# COMPACT_ATOMS: atom_id res chain seq x y z
N VAL A 1 1.70 6.92 1.73
CA VAL A 1 2.51 5.72 2.10
C VAL A 1 1.98 5.14 3.40
N ILE A 2 1.91 3.81 3.51
CA ILE A 2 1.43 3.07 4.67
C ILE A 2 2.52 2.08 5.09
N ASP A 3 2.84 2.03 6.39
CA ASP A 3 3.61 0.93 6.99
C ASP A 3 2.96 0.51 8.31
N PHE A 4 3.11 -0.77 8.66
CA PHE A 4 2.67 -1.28 9.95
C PHE A 4 3.64 -2.32 10.51
N GLN A 5 3.62 -2.50 11.84
CA GLN A 5 4.35 -3.53 12.57
C GLN A 5 3.37 -4.28 13.48
N GLY A 6 3.70 -5.52 13.83
CA GLY A 6 2.85 -6.31 14.72
C GLY A 6 3.24 -7.78 14.80
N TYR A 7 2.30 -8.56 15.30
CA TYR A 7 2.43 -10.00 15.52
C TYR A 7 1.82 -10.80 14.38
N LEU A 8 1.95 -12.11 14.45
CA LEU A 8 1.23 -13.06 13.61
C LEU A 8 0.16 -13.80 14.42
N ASN A 9 -1.00 -14.05 13.81
CA ASN A 9 -2.01 -14.96 14.34
C ASN A 9 -1.64 -16.42 14.09
N SER A 10 -2.50 -17.36 14.51
CA SER A 10 -2.30 -18.81 14.31
C SER A 10 -2.20 -19.23 12.84
N ASN A 11 -2.75 -18.42 11.93
CA ASN A 11 -2.76 -18.67 10.49
C ASN A 11 -1.63 -17.90 9.77
N ASN A 12 -0.63 -17.41 10.50
CA ASN A 12 0.47 -16.58 9.99
C ASN A 12 0.02 -15.28 9.30
N SER A 13 -1.19 -14.78 9.58
CA SER A 13 -1.67 -13.47 9.14
C SER A 13 -1.35 -12.38 10.17
N PHE A 14 -1.25 -11.14 9.71
CA PHE A 14 -0.83 -10.01 10.55
C PHE A 14 -1.86 -9.62 11.60
N ILE A 15 -1.36 -9.35 12.81
CA ILE A 15 -2.05 -8.62 13.87
C ILE A 15 -1.34 -7.28 14.04
N VAL A 16 -1.95 -6.20 13.51
CA VAL A 16 -1.34 -4.86 13.49
C VAL A 16 -1.27 -4.27 14.89
N LYS A 17 -0.06 -3.94 15.37
CA LYS A 17 0.14 -3.26 16.65
C LYS A 17 0.50 -1.79 16.48
N GLU A 18 1.23 -1.45 15.43
CA GLU A 18 1.64 -0.08 15.12
C GLU A 18 1.34 0.21 13.66
N LEU A 19 0.63 1.29 13.35
CA LEU A 19 0.26 1.69 12.00
C LEU A 19 0.67 3.13 11.75
N SER A 20 1.30 3.39 10.61
CA SER A 20 1.65 4.75 10.17
C SER A 20 1.16 5.00 8.75
N ILE A 21 0.54 6.17 8.55
CA ILE A 21 0.12 6.67 7.24
C ILE A 21 0.75 8.06 7.07
N ILE A 22 1.43 8.27 5.94
CA ILE A 22 2.08 9.55 5.61
C ILE A 22 1.61 10.00 4.23
N ASP A 23 1.16 11.25 4.18
CA ASP A 23 0.98 11.99 2.94
C ASP A 23 2.35 12.37 2.37
N VAL A 24 2.61 11.96 1.12
CA VAL A 24 3.91 12.18 0.47
C VAL A 24 4.07 13.62 0.02
N ASP A 25 2.97 14.28 -0.34
CA ASP A 25 2.94 15.69 -0.74
C ASP A 25 2.98 16.61 0.48
N GLN A 26 2.44 16.16 1.61
CA GLN A 26 2.45 16.89 2.87
C GLN A 26 2.99 16.01 4.02
N PRO A 27 4.31 15.76 4.12
CA PRO A 27 4.88 14.81 5.09
C PRO A 27 4.62 15.13 6.57
N THR A 28 4.20 16.36 6.88
CA THR A 28 3.74 16.77 8.21
C THR A 28 2.37 16.22 8.56
N ASN A 29 1.53 15.92 7.55
CA ASN A 29 0.29 15.16 7.68
C ASN A 29 0.61 13.67 7.82
N LEU A 30 1.11 13.32 8.99
CA LEU A 30 1.36 11.96 9.42
C LEU A 30 0.30 11.53 10.43
N LYS A 31 -0.13 10.29 10.33
CA LYS A 31 -1.02 9.65 11.29
C LYS A 31 -0.37 8.38 11.80
N HIS A 32 -0.46 8.14 13.10
CA HIS A 32 0.25 7.06 13.76
C HIS A 32 -0.58 6.52 14.93
N TRP A 33 -0.77 5.20 14.96
CA TRP A 33 -1.60 4.52 15.95
C TRP A 33 -0.85 3.37 16.60
N LEU A 34 -1.14 3.17 17.88
CA LEU A 34 -0.75 1.99 18.65
C LEU A 34 -2.00 1.26 19.10
N PHE A 35 -2.25 0.09 18.52
CA PHE A 35 -3.45 -0.69 18.76
C PHE A 35 -3.31 -1.57 19.98
N LYS A 36 -4.34 -1.62 20.82
CA LYS A 36 -4.56 -2.66 21.83
C LYS A 36 -4.69 -4.03 21.14
N PRO A 37 -4.47 -5.14 21.86
CA PRO A 37 -4.70 -6.45 21.28
C PRO A 37 -6.18 -6.65 20.89
N PRO A 38 -6.49 -7.49 19.89
CA PRO A 38 -7.86 -7.84 19.54
C PRO A 38 -8.57 -8.58 20.69
N ASN A 39 -9.88 -8.35 20.83
CA ASN A 39 -10.71 -8.85 21.93
C ASN A 39 -10.98 -10.37 21.92
N GLN A 40 -10.61 -11.06 20.84
CA GLN A 40 -10.86 -12.49 20.64
C GLN A 40 -9.53 -13.22 20.45
N PHE A 41 -9.48 -14.51 20.79
CA PHE A 41 -8.35 -15.47 20.81
C PHE A 41 -7.53 -15.63 19.50
N HIS A 42 -7.56 -14.64 18.61
CA HIS A 42 -6.83 -14.60 17.34
C HIS A 42 -5.33 -14.40 17.52
N GLY A 43 -4.84 -14.09 18.72
CA GLY A 43 -3.42 -13.91 19.00
C GLY A 43 -2.77 -15.12 19.68
N ASN A 44 -1.54 -15.45 19.26
CA ASN A 44 -0.64 -16.27 20.07
C ASN A 44 0.65 -15.48 20.38
N PRO A 45 0.58 -14.41 21.21
CA PRO A 45 1.74 -13.55 21.48
C PRO A 45 2.91 -14.30 22.11
N ASN A 46 2.65 -15.45 22.74
CA ASN A 46 3.64 -16.27 23.42
C ASN A 46 4.26 -17.34 22.51
N SER A 47 3.86 -17.43 21.23
CA SER A 47 4.51 -18.35 20.30
C SER A 47 6.00 -18.01 20.16
N PRO A 48 6.88 -19.00 19.90
CA PRO A 48 8.31 -18.74 19.69
C PRO A 48 8.56 -17.68 18.62
N THR A 49 7.76 -17.70 17.54
CA THR A 49 7.80 -16.71 16.46
C THR A 49 7.47 -15.32 16.97
N ASN A 50 6.36 -15.14 17.67
CA ASN A 50 5.95 -13.83 18.17
C ASN A 50 6.87 -13.30 19.28
N ALA A 51 7.42 -14.19 20.12
CA ALA A 51 8.45 -13.83 21.08
C ALA A 51 9.72 -13.30 20.37
N TRP A 52 10.12 -13.93 19.26
CA TRP A 52 11.25 -13.47 18.45
C TRP A 52 10.95 -12.13 17.76
N ILE A 53 9.77 -11.97 17.16
CA ILE A 53 9.31 -10.74 16.51
C ILE A 53 9.31 -9.58 17.52
N TYR A 54 8.72 -9.77 18.70
CA TYR A 54 8.73 -8.79 19.78
C TYR A 54 10.17 -8.40 20.16
N LYS A 55 11.02 -9.38 20.46
CA LYS A 55 12.36 -9.13 21.00
C LYS A 55 13.31 -8.48 19.98
N ASN A 56 13.19 -8.85 18.70
CA ASN A 56 14.19 -8.51 17.67
C ASN A 56 13.68 -7.53 16.60
N LEU A 57 12.36 -7.37 16.44
CA LEU A 57 11.79 -6.46 15.44
C LEU A 57 11.19 -5.23 16.10
N HIS A 58 9.95 -5.28 16.60
CA HIS A 58 9.21 -4.06 16.95
C HIS A 58 9.26 -3.69 18.43
N GLY A 59 9.46 -4.60 19.38
CA GLY A 59 9.58 -4.24 20.80
C GLY A 59 8.31 -3.78 21.52
N ILE A 60 7.17 -3.71 20.82
CA ILE A 60 5.85 -3.36 21.37
C ILE A 60 5.28 -4.54 22.15
N LYS A 61 4.88 -4.35 23.42
CA LYS A 61 4.28 -5.45 24.19
C LYS A 61 2.87 -5.75 23.69
N TRP A 62 2.43 -6.99 23.90
CA TRP A 62 1.09 -7.43 23.48
C TRP A 62 -0.04 -6.54 24.03
N GLN A 63 0.06 -6.14 25.30
CA GLN A 63 -0.96 -5.34 25.99
C GLN A 63 -0.85 -3.83 25.76
N ASP A 64 0.24 -3.35 25.13
CA ASP A 64 0.43 -1.92 24.87
C ASP A 64 -0.54 -1.43 23.79
N GLY A 65 -0.95 -0.17 23.85
CA GLY A 65 -1.85 0.44 22.86
C GLY A 65 -2.93 1.29 23.50
N SER A 66 -3.33 2.34 22.79
CA SER A 66 -4.42 3.23 23.20
C SER A 66 -5.64 3.12 22.29
N THR A 67 -5.46 2.62 21.06
CA THR A 67 -6.53 2.47 20.06
C THR A 67 -7.12 1.08 20.11
N ASP A 68 -8.45 0.96 20.14
CA ASP A 68 -9.10 -0.36 20.11
C ASP A 68 -8.90 -1.04 18.75
N TYR A 69 -8.59 -2.35 18.75
CA TYR A 69 -8.28 -3.07 17.50
C TYR A 69 -9.47 -3.10 16.52
N ALA A 70 -10.70 -3.06 17.05
CA ALA A 70 -11.93 -2.99 16.24
C ALA A 70 -11.97 -1.75 15.31
N GLU A 71 -11.24 -0.69 15.65
CA GLU A 71 -11.16 0.53 14.83
C GLU A 71 -10.21 0.41 13.63
N LEU A 72 -9.37 -0.64 13.55
CA LEU A 72 -8.32 -0.76 12.53
C LEU A 72 -8.87 -0.60 11.10
N GLU A 73 -9.95 -1.31 10.77
CA GLU A 73 -10.56 -1.25 9.44
C GLU A 73 -11.12 0.14 9.14
N ASN A 74 -11.87 0.71 10.08
CA ASN A 74 -12.45 2.05 9.95
C ASN A 74 -11.36 3.12 9.79
N ILE A 75 -10.30 3.05 10.61
CA ILE A 75 -9.13 3.94 10.54
C ILE A 75 -8.47 3.84 9.17
N LEU A 76 -8.20 2.63 8.68
CA LEU A 76 -7.56 2.43 7.38
C LEU A 76 -8.44 2.99 6.25
N LYS A 77 -9.72 2.65 6.21
CA LYS A 77 -10.64 3.12 5.16
C LYS A 77 -10.80 4.65 5.17
N THR A 78 -11.10 5.24 6.33
CA THR A 78 -11.32 6.68 6.46
C THR A 78 -10.05 7.49 6.23
N SER A 79 -8.93 7.03 6.78
CA SER A 79 -7.66 7.75 6.65
C SER A 79 -7.04 7.66 5.28
N THR A 80 -7.45 6.72 4.43
CA THR A 80 -6.92 6.55 3.07
C THR A 80 -7.87 7.03 1.97
N ARG A 81 -9.13 7.36 2.31
CA ARG A 81 -10.21 7.67 1.36
C ARG A 81 -9.86 8.77 0.36
N SER A 82 -9.25 9.86 0.81
CA SER A 82 -8.96 11.04 -0.03
C SER A 82 -7.71 10.90 -0.90
N TYR A 83 -6.92 9.84 -0.73
CA TYR A 83 -5.68 9.66 -1.48
C TYR A 83 -5.94 8.91 -2.78
N THR A 84 -5.36 9.39 -3.88
CA THR A 84 -5.50 8.74 -5.20
C THR A 84 -4.74 7.43 -5.28
N PHE A 85 -3.51 7.40 -4.74
CA PHE A 85 -2.64 6.23 -4.77
C PHE A 85 -2.16 5.89 -3.37
N LEU A 86 -2.23 4.61 -3.02
CA LEU A 86 -1.72 4.06 -1.77
C LEU A 86 -0.49 3.24 -2.06
N PHE A 87 0.51 3.35 -1.20
CA PHE A 87 1.79 2.68 -1.36
C PHE A 87 2.21 2.04 -0.06
N ALA A 88 2.64 0.80 -0.12
CA ALA A 88 3.31 0.10 0.98
C ALA A 88 4.56 -0.60 0.43
N LYS A 89 5.38 -1.19 1.30
CA LYS A 89 6.54 -1.97 0.86
C LYS A 89 6.43 -3.41 1.31
N GLY A 90 6.55 -4.33 0.36
CA GLY A 90 6.41 -5.77 0.56
C GLY A 90 5.06 -6.27 0.09
N TYR A 91 5.07 -7.32 -0.73
CA TYR A 91 3.88 -7.89 -1.36
C TYR A 91 2.81 -8.31 -0.34
N GLU A 92 3.20 -9.05 0.71
CA GLU A 92 2.27 -9.52 1.75
C GLU A 92 1.57 -8.37 2.48
N LYS A 93 2.29 -7.27 2.75
CA LYS A 93 1.70 -6.07 3.38
C LYS A 93 0.70 -5.39 2.45
N CYS A 94 0.98 -5.35 1.15
CA CYS A 94 0.08 -4.78 0.16
C CYS A 94 -1.21 -5.58 0.11
N ILE A 95 -1.13 -6.90 -0.05
CA ILE A 95 -2.31 -7.79 -0.05
C ILE A 95 -3.13 -7.63 1.24
N TYR A 96 -2.48 -7.63 2.40
CA TYR A 96 -3.17 -7.43 3.68
C TYR A 96 -3.92 -6.09 3.75
N LEU A 97 -3.29 -5.00 3.32
CA LEU A 97 -3.91 -3.68 3.32
C LEU A 97 -5.05 -3.58 2.28
N GLU A 98 -4.87 -4.14 1.09
CA GLU A 98 -5.90 -4.16 0.03
C GLU A 98 -7.17 -4.87 0.50
N GLN A 99 -7.04 -6.01 1.18
CA GLN A 99 -8.17 -6.76 1.73
C GLN A 99 -9.00 -5.92 2.71
N ILE A 100 -8.35 -5.12 3.55
CA ILE A 100 -9.03 -4.30 4.56
C ILE A 100 -9.58 -3.02 3.92
N ILE A 101 -8.80 -2.33 3.10
CA ILE A 101 -9.16 -1.02 2.55
C ILE A 101 -10.19 -1.17 1.41
N GLY A 102 -10.12 -2.25 0.63
CA GLY A 102 -10.99 -2.51 -0.52
C GLY A 102 -10.57 -1.80 -1.81
N ARG A 103 -9.32 -1.36 -1.92
CA ARG A 103 -8.72 -0.72 -3.11
C ARG A 103 -7.21 -0.97 -3.18
N GLU A 104 -6.64 -0.63 -4.32
CA GLU A 104 -5.22 -0.81 -4.67
C GLU A 104 -4.24 -0.29 -3.61
N VAL A 105 -3.23 -1.09 -3.28
CA VAL A 105 -2.03 -0.66 -2.54
C VAL A 105 -0.78 -1.13 -3.29
N PHE A 106 -0.09 -0.18 -3.92
CA PHE A 106 1.05 -0.47 -4.76
C PHE A 106 2.30 -0.81 -3.94
N ASN A 107 2.95 -1.93 -4.28
CA ASN A 107 4.20 -2.33 -3.67
C ASN A 107 5.37 -1.50 -4.22
N LEU A 108 5.97 -0.68 -3.37
CA LEU A 108 7.09 0.20 -3.72
C LEU A 108 8.30 -0.55 -4.31
N GLN A 109 8.47 -1.85 -4.01
CA GLN A 109 9.56 -2.64 -4.58
C GLN A 109 9.45 -2.78 -6.10
N ASP A 110 8.24 -2.87 -6.63
CA ASP A 110 7.97 -2.99 -8.08
C ASP A 110 8.43 -1.74 -8.84
N PHE A 111 8.55 -0.61 -8.14
CA PHE A 111 9.00 0.66 -8.66
C PHE A 111 10.48 0.96 -8.35
N GLY A 112 11.22 -0.03 -7.85
CA GLY A 112 12.65 0.06 -7.59
C GLY A 112 13.01 0.56 -6.18
N CYS A 113 12.07 0.59 -5.23
CA CYS A 113 12.40 0.94 -3.86
C CYS A 113 13.34 -0.10 -3.23
N PRO A 114 14.55 0.29 -2.81
CA PRO A 114 15.51 -0.64 -2.22
C PRO A 114 15.06 -1.09 -0.84
N SER A 115 15.82 -2.00 -0.23
CA SER A 115 15.63 -2.39 1.18
C SER A 115 15.65 -1.17 2.11
N LEU A 116 14.82 -1.19 3.17
CA LEU A 116 14.75 -0.14 4.18
C LEU A 116 16.10 0.16 4.87
N LYS A 117 17.00 -0.83 4.87
CA LYS A 117 18.38 -0.70 5.38
C LYS A 117 19.25 0.19 4.50
N CYS A 118 18.96 0.26 3.20
CA CYS A 118 19.68 1.08 2.23
C CYS A 118 19.14 2.51 2.13
N LEU A 119 17.96 2.77 2.72
CA LEU A 119 17.38 4.11 2.76
C LEU A 119 18.04 4.93 3.88
N PRO A 120 18.25 6.25 3.65
CA PRO A 120 18.97 7.10 4.60
C PRO A 120 18.30 7.08 5.98
N SER A 121 19.13 7.22 7.01
CA SER A 121 18.66 7.52 8.36
C SER A 121 18.26 8.98 8.41
N LEU A 122 16.98 9.25 8.17
CA LEU A 122 16.42 10.58 8.36
C LEU A 122 16.49 10.93 9.86
N TYR A 123 16.63 12.22 10.19
CA TYR A 123 16.47 12.69 11.56
C TYR A 123 15.00 12.53 11.97
N ILE A 124 14.68 11.31 12.39
CA ILE A 124 13.32 10.90 12.69
C ILE A 124 13.07 11.28 14.12
N THR A 125 12.08 12.17 14.31
CA THR A 125 11.43 12.42 15.58
C THR A 125 11.24 11.09 16.30
N LYS A 126 11.71 11.01 17.56
CA LYS A 126 11.53 9.80 18.38
C LYS A 126 10.08 9.37 18.27
N CYS A 127 9.86 8.10 18.00
CA CYS A 127 8.53 7.51 18.14
C CYS A 127 8.20 7.52 19.63
N ASP A 128 7.05 8.08 20.02
CA ASP A 128 6.65 8.18 21.42
C ASP A 128 6.52 6.80 22.09
N TYR A 129 6.37 5.74 21.28
CA TYR A 129 6.23 4.36 21.73
C TYR A 129 7.55 3.57 21.79
N HIS A 130 8.66 4.12 21.27
CA HIS A 130 9.95 3.44 21.28
C HIS A 130 11.06 4.30 21.90
N ASN A 131 11.66 3.81 22.99
CA ASN A 131 12.83 4.43 23.62
C ASN A 131 14.13 4.11 22.85
N GLY A 132 14.24 4.59 21.61
CA GLY A 132 15.49 4.55 20.83
C GLY A 132 15.37 3.99 19.41
N VAL A 133 16.52 3.84 18.74
CA VAL A 133 16.61 3.49 17.31
C VAL A 133 16.67 1.98 17.01
N LYS A 134 16.69 1.15 18.06
CA LYS A 134 16.91 -0.30 17.98
C LYS A 134 15.78 -1.02 17.22
N TYR A 135 14.53 -0.64 17.49
CA TYR A 135 13.36 -1.37 17.01
C TYR A 135 12.90 -0.88 15.63
N ASN A 136 12.29 -1.80 14.88
CA ASN A 136 11.52 -1.53 13.69
C ASN A 136 10.24 -0.79 14.11
N CYS A 137 10.19 0.49 13.79
CA CYS A 137 9.06 1.35 14.05
C CYS A 137 8.37 1.69 12.72
N SER A 138 7.05 1.52 12.67
CA SER A 138 6.26 1.79 11.47
C SER A 138 6.38 3.25 11.04
N LEU A 139 6.43 4.19 11.98
CA LEU A 139 6.58 5.62 11.68
C LEU A 139 7.94 5.91 11.04
N LYS A 140 9.00 5.30 11.58
CA LYS A 140 10.36 5.40 11.03
C LYS A 140 10.42 4.86 9.61
N PHE A 141 9.82 3.70 9.35
CA PHE A 141 9.81 3.09 8.03
C PHE A 141 8.92 3.85 7.04
N ALA A 142 7.71 4.24 7.43
CA ALA A 142 6.83 5.06 6.61
C ALA A 142 7.52 6.38 6.21
N LYS A 143 8.25 7.04 7.12
CA LYS A 143 9.03 8.26 6.80
C LYS A 143 10.12 7.99 5.76
N LYS A 144 10.90 6.93 5.93
CA LYS A 144 11.93 6.53 4.95
C LYS A 144 11.34 6.24 3.57
N LEU A 145 10.22 5.52 3.53
CA LEU A 145 9.51 5.18 2.29
C LEU A 145 8.90 6.42 1.63
N SER A 146 8.27 7.30 2.42
CA SER A 146 7.72 8.57 1.94
C SER A 146 8.81 9.48 1.37
N TRP A 147 9.96 9.57 2.04
CA TRP A 147 11.12 10.29 1.51
C TRP A 147 11.60 9.70 0.20
N TRP A 148 11.78 8.37 0.13
CA TRP A 148 12.23 7.72 -1.11
C TRP A 148 11.26 7.99 -2.25
N LEU A 149 9.95 7.83 -2.01
CA LEU A 149 8.91 8.06 -3.01
C LEU A 149 8.90 9.51 -3.48
N HIS A 150 9.07 10.46 -2.56
CA HIS A 150 9.20 11.88 -2.90
C HIS A 150 10.40 12.17 -3.80
N GLN A 151 11.55 11.52 -3.56
CA GLN A 151 12.75 11.69 -4.40
C GLN A 151 12.63 10.95 -5.75
N ASN A 152 11.74 9.97 -5.86
CA ASN A 152 11.60 9.09 -7.02
C ASN A 152 10.19 9.15 -7.63
N ARG A 153 9.55 10.34 -7.63
CA ARG A 153 8.18 10.51 -8.15
C ARG A 153 8.01 10.00 -9.58
N SER A 154 9.01 10.18 -10.44
CA SER A 154 8.99 9.67 -11.82
C SER A 154 8.83 8.15 -11.89
N ASN A 155 9.29 7.41 -10.88
CA ASN A 155 9.18 5.95 -10.87
C ASN A 155 7.74 5.48 -10.63
N VAL A 156 6.87 6.35 -10.11
CA VAL A 156 5.45 6.10 -9.84
C VAL A 156 4.53 7.05 -10.61
N ASP A 157 5.04 7.71 -11.66
CA ASP A 157 4.22 8.54 -12.52
C ASP A 157 3.37 7.67 -13.45
N PHE A 158 2.13 7.42 -13.03
CA PHE A 158 1.18 6.61 -13.79
C PHE A 158 0.71 7.24 -15.11
N ASN A 159 1.13 8.47 -15.46
CA ASN A 159 0.96 8.96 -16.83
C ASN A 159 1.86 8.21 -17.83
N ASN A 160 2.97 7.63 -17.35
CA ASN A 160 3.89 6.83 -18.15
C ASN A 160 3.40 5.37 -18.26
N ALA A 161 3.21 4.88 -19.49
CA ALA A 161 2.79 3.49 -19.75
C ALA A 161 3.75 2.45 -19.14
N LYS A 162 5.07 2.67 -19.22
CA LYS A 162 6.06 1.75 -18.63
C LYS A 162 6.01 1.72 -17.11
N VAL A 163 5.50 2.77 -16.46
CA VAL A 163 5.24 2.75 -15.01
C VAL A 163 3.97 1.98 -14.71
N ARG A 164 2.90 2.16 -15.50
CA ARG A 164 1.65 1.38 -15.35
C ARG A 164 1.88 -0.12 -15.54
N GLU A 165 2.73 -0.51 -16.48
CA GLU A 165 3.10 -1.91 -16.75
C GLU A 165 3.64 -2.62 -15.49
N LYS A 166 4.38 -1.91 -14.62
CA LYS A 166 4.92 -2.46 -13.37
C LYS A 166 3.84 -2.88 -12.36
N THR A 167 2.61 -2.37 -12.49
CA THR A 167 1.48 -2.78 -11.63
C THR A 167 1.05 -4.22 -11.89
N TYR A 168 1.48 -4.81 -13.01
CA TYR A 168 1.10 -6.15 -13.43
C TYR A 168 2.11 -7.24 -13.04
N ASN A 169 3.05 -6.98 -12.11
CA ASN A 169 4.06 -7.97 -11.66
C ASN A 169 3.46 -9.31 -11.18
N HIS A 170 2.21 -9.32 -10.75
CA HIS A 170 1.47 -10.50 -10.31
C HIS A 170 0.22 -10.80 -11.13
N TRP A 171 0.11 -10.19 -12.32
CA TRP A 171 -1.02 -10.38 -13.23
C TRP A 171 -1.07 -11.81 -13.74
N ARG A 172 -2.26 -12.41 -13.67
CA ARG A 172 -2.54 -13.76 -14.18
C ARG A 172 -3.62 -13.76 -15.25
N GLY A 173 -3.99 -12.59 -15.73
CA GLY A 173 -5.02 -12.43 -16.73
C GLY A 173 -4.55 -12.73 -18.13
N VAL A 174 -5.53 -12.92 -19.02
CA VAL A 174 -5.29 -13.25 -20.43
C VAL A 174 -4.86 -12.06 -21.27
N LEU A 175 -5.21 -10.84 -20.86
CA LEU A 175 -4.86 -9.61 -21.58
C LEU A 175 -3.40 -9.23 -21.35
N ASN A 176 -2.72 -8.77 -22.42
CA ASN A 176 -1.32 -8.37 -22.37
C ASN A 176 -1.14 -7.08 -21.53
N PRO A 177 -0.34 -7.11 -20.45
CA PRO A 177 -0.05 -5.95 -19.62
C PRO A 177 0.49 -4.72 -20.36
N GLU A 178 1.32 -4.91 -21.39
CA GLU A 178 1.88 -3.79 -22.16
C GLU A 178 0.78 -3.06 -22.93
N ILE A 179 -0.17 -3.80 -23.52
CA ILE A 179 -1.32 -3.22 -24.23
C ILE A 179 -2.24 -2.49 -23.24
N LEU A 180 -2.57 -3.13 -22.12
CA LEU A 180 -3.38 -2.51 -21.07
C LEU A 180 -2.73 -1.22 -20.55
N ALA A 181 -1.45 -1.29 -20.23
CA ALA A 181 -0.67 -0.15 -19.77
C ALA A 181 -0.64 0.94 -20.84
N PHE A 182 -0.38 0.63 -22.11
CA PHE A 182 -0.43 1.61 -23.21
C PHE A 182 -1.77 2.34 -23.26
N HIS A 183 -2.87 1.61 -23.07
CA HIS A 183 -4.24 2.13 -23.05
C HIS A 183 -4.67 2.78 -21.73
N GLY A 184 -3.74 3.14 -20.85
CA GLY A 184 -4.04 3.93 -19.65
C GLY A 184 -4.53 3.12 -18.46
N PHE A 185 -4.42 1.79 -18.51
CA PHE A 185 -4.85 0.90 -17.44
C PHE A 185 -3.70 0.49 -16.52
N ILE A 186 -4.06 0.22 -15.27
CA ILE A 186 -3.24 -0.41 -14.24
C ILE A 186 -3.98 -1.63 -13.70
N HIS A 187 -3.24 -2.55 -13.08
CA HIS A 187 -3.85 -3.60 -12.26
C HIS A 187 -4.46 -3.00 -10.99
N SER A 188 -5.69 -3.39 -10.67
CA SER A 188 -6.49 -2.83 -9.58
C SER A 188 -6.25 -3.54 -8.22
N GLY A 189 -5.32 -4.48 -8.14
CA GLY A 189 -5.05 -5.27 -6.93
C GLY A 189 -6.14 -6.31 -6.62
N LYS A 190 -7.36 -6.12 -7.14
CA LYS A 190 -8.41 -7.12 -7.18
C LYS A 190 -8.11 -8.15 -8.26
N PHE A 191 -8.51 -9.39 -8.00
CA PHE A 191 -8.34 -10.50 -8.93
C PHE A 191 -8.95 -10.13 -10.29
N HIS A 192 -8.13 -10.19 -11.34
CA HIS A 192 -8.57 -10.01 -12.72
C HIS A 192 -9.21 -8.65 -13.03
N THR A 193 -8.93 -7.61 -12.22
CA THR A 193 -9.51 -6.28 -12.43
C THR A 193 -8.45 -5.29 -12.90
N ILE A 194 -8.79 -4.49 -13.90
CA ILE A 194 -8.00 -3.36 -14.40
C ILE A 194 -8.73 -2.05 -14.13
N LYS A 195 -7.97 -0.97 -14.04
CA LYS A 195 -8.49 0.37 -13.74
C LYS A 195 -7.81 1.43 -14.58
N CYS A 196 -8.58 2.37 -15.12
CA CYS A 196 -8.00 3.50 -15.84
C CYS A 196 -7.49 4.56 -14.85
N VAL A 197 -6.25 5.01 -15.02
CA VAL A 197 -5.64 6.04 -14.14
C VAL A 197 -6.19 7.45 -14.36
N TYR A 198 -6.93 7.67 -15.45
CA TYR A 198 -7.45 8.99 -15.85
C TYR A 198 -8.93 9.16 -15.50
N CYS A 199 -9.74 8.12 -15.71
CA CYS A 199 -11.19 8.17 -15.48
C CYS A 199 -11.67 7.30 -14.32
N ASN A 200 -10.78 6.53 -13.69
CA ASN A 200 -11.06 5.60 -12.59
C ASN A 200 -12.08 4.49 -12.92
N ALA A 201 -12.47 4.31 -14.19
CA ALA A 201 -13.30 3.19 -14.58
C ALA A 201 -12.57 1.86 -14.35
N GLU A 202 -13.26 0.91 -13.71
CA GLU A 202 -12.78 -0.43 -13.38
C GLU A 202 -13.47 -1.46 -14.28
N PHE A 203 -12.71 -2.48 -14.69
CA PHE A 203 -13.18 -3.52 -15.60
C PHE A 203 -12.60 -4.87 -15.20
N ASP A 204 -13.39 -5.91 -15.36
CA ASP A 204 -12.91 -7.29 -15.28
C ASP A 204 -12.17 -7.68 -16.57
N GLU A 205 -11.20 -8.58 -16.46
CA GLU A 205 -10.37 -9.02 -17.59
C GLU A 205 -11.13 -9.82 -18.63
N ASN A 206 -12.27 -10.40 -18.28
CA ASN A 206 -13.13 -11.15 -19.21
C ASN A 206 -13.88 -10.23 -20.17
N ILE A 207 -13.57 -8.92 -20.16
CA ILE A 207 -14.12 -8.00 -21.14
C ILE A 207 -13.71 -8.42 -22.55
N THR A 208 -14.71 -8.53 -23.42
CA THR A 208 -14.54 -8.94 -24.81
C THR A 208 -14.13 -7.79 -25.73
N GLU A 209 -14.11 -6.58 -25.20
CA GLU A 209 -13.84 -5.36 -25.96
C GLU A 209 -12.34 -5.02 -26.00
N CYS A 210 -11.89 -4.40 -27.09
CA CYS A 210 -10.52 -3.87 -27.18
C CYS A 210 -10.27 -2.81 -26.09
N PRO A 211 -9.14 -2.85 -25.34
CA PRO A 211 -8.76 -1.80 -24.39
C PRO A 211 -8.81 -0.38 -24.97
N CYS A 212 -8.55 -0.23 -26.26
CA CYS A 212 -8.66 1.03 -27.01
C CYS A 212 -10.08 1.62 -27.03
N ASN A 213 -11.10 0.77 -27.12
CA ASN A 213 -12.50 1.16 -27.26
C ASN A 213 -13.22 1.29 -25.91
N MET A 214 -12.70 0.67 -24.85
CA MET A 214 -13.29 0.70 -23.52
C MET A 214 -13.50 2.12 -23.01
N HIS A 215 -12.55 3.02 -23.24
CA HIS A 215 -12.72 4.42 -22.83
C HIS A 215 -13.89 5.07 -23.57
N LYS A 216 -14.00 4.89 -24.88
CA LYS A 216 -15.09 5.46 -25.68
C LYS A 216 -16.47 5.00 -25.20
N LEU A 217 -16.61 3.70 -24.92
CA LEU A 217 -17.88 3.09 -24.54
C LEU A 217 -18.31 3.48 -23.13
N TYR A 218 -17.39 3.47 -22.17
CA TYR A 218 -17.73 3.59 -20.76
C TYR A 218 -17.47 4.98 -20.18
N ASN A 219 -16.55 5.75 -20.77
CA ASN A 219 -16.31 7.14 -20.40
C ASN A 219 -15.63 7.93 -21.52
N ALA A 220 -16.41 8.39 -22.50
CA ALA A 220 -15.89 9.16 -23.65
C ALA A 220 -15.18 10.47 -23.25
N ASN A 221 -15.36 10.96 -22.02
CA ASN A 221 -14.66 12.12 -21.47
C ASN A 221 -13.32 11.77 -20.81
N CYS A 222 -12.88 10.50 -20.88
CA CYS A 222 -11.60 10.08 -20.36
C CYS A 222 -10.45 10.85 -21.03
N MET A 223 -9.61 11.48 -20.22
CA MET A 223 -8.48 12.28 -20.71
C MET A 223 -7.49 11.48 -21.56
N TRP A 224 -7.31 10.18 -21.27
CA TRP A 224 -6.50 9.31 -22.14
C TRP A 224 -7.09 9.25 -23.54
N PHE A 225 -8.40 8.98 -23.64
CA PHE A 225 -9.11 8.84 -24.92
C PHE A 225 -9.12 10.14 -25.71
N ILE A 226 -9.45 11.27 -25.06
CA ILE A 226 -9.43 12.59 -25.68
C ILE A 226 -8.06 12.87 -26.30
N LYS A 227 -6.97 12.66 -25.55
CA LYS A 227 -5.60 12.90 -26.04
C LYS A 227 -5.21 12.05 -27.25
N GLN A 228 -5.78 10.85 -27.43
CA GLN A 228 -5.50 10.02 -28.61
C GLN A 228 -6.28 10.48 -29.85
N ASN A 229 -7.35 11.25 -29.69
CA ASN A 229 -8.27 11.66 -30.77
C ASN A 229 -8.19 13.16 -31.10
N ILE A 230 -7.19 13.88 -30.56
CA ILE A 230 -6.87 15.25 -31.01
C ILE A 230 -5.89 15.12 -32.18
N TYR A 231 -6.38 14.67 -33.34
CA TYR A 231 -5.79 14.87 -34.67
C TYR A 231 -6.90 14.72 -35.72
#